data_AF-A0A398CBM8-F1
#
_entry.id   AF-A0A398CBM8-F1
#
_cell.length_a   1.000
_cell.length_b   1.000
_cell.length_c   1.000
_cell.angle_alpha   90.00
_cell.angle_beta   90.00
_cell.angle_gamma   90.00
#
_symmetry.space_group_name_H-M   'P 1'
#
loop_
_entity.id
_entity.type
_entity.pdbx_description
1 polymer ?
#
loop_
_entity_poly.entity_id
_entity_poly.type
_entity_poly.pdbx_seq_one_letter_code
_entity_poly.pdbx_strand_id
1 'polypeptide(L)' 'MNLLTGFKTLNSLKIEDIQLDHFEIEVGEMNYGLEINGILGFDFMRIAGIIIDTEMLEIHKK' A
#
# COMPACT_ATOMS: atom_id res chain seq x y z
N MET A 1 -10.95 -24.07 -5.48
CA MET A 1 -9.98 -23.51 -4.53
C MET A 1 -10.47 -22.11 -4.22
N ASN A 2 -11.10 -21.90 -3.06
CA ASN A 2 -11.61 -20.58 -2.69
C ASN A 2 -10.42 -19.76 -2.21
N LEU A 3 -9.99 -18.79 -3.01
CA LEU A 3 -9.02 -17.80 -2.58
C LEU A 3 -9.70 -16.95 -1.49
N LEU A 4 -9.13 -16.96 -0.29
CA LEU A 4 -9.60 -16.16 0.85
C LEU A 4 -9.18 -14.70 0.65
N THR A 5 -9.72 -14.04 -0.37
CA THR A 5 -9.60 -12.59 -0.49
C THR A 5 -10.64 -11.92 0.40
N GLY A 6 -10.23 -10.91 1.16
CA GLY A 6 -11.13 -10.20 2.06
C GLY A 6 -10.61 -8.82 2.44
N PHE A 7 -11.54 -7.88 2.56
CA PHE A 7 -11.23 -6.53 3.00
C PHE A 7 -11.05 -6.44 4.52
N LYS A 8 -10.11 -5.61 4.94
CA LYS A 8 -9.82 -5.28 6.34
C LYS A 8 -9.50 -3.80 6.43
N THR A 9 -9.90 -3.16 7.52
CA THR A 9 -9.48 -1.79 7.84
C THR A 9 -8.34 -1.84 8.84
N LEU A 10 -7.20 -1.29 8.47
CA LEU A 10 -6.06 -1.07 9.35
C LEU A 10 -6.31 0.16 10.22
N ASN A 11 -5.98 0.07 11.50
CA ASN A 11 -6.02 1.24 12.38
C ASN A 11 -5.07 2.35 11.91
N SER A 12 -3.87 1.97 11.46
CA SER A 12 -2.86 2.88 10.94
C SER A 12 -1.97 2.15 9.93
N LEU A 13 -1.63 2.84 8.85
CA LEU A 13 -0.59 2.48 7.89
C LEU A 13 0.43 3.62 7.83
N LYS A 14 1.70 3.30 8.06
CA LYS A 14 2.78 4.29 8.14
C LYS A 14 3.95 3.89 7.26
N ILE A 15 4.40 4.83 6.44
CA ILE A 15 5.63 4.75 5.64
C ILE A 15 6.42 6.01 5.96
N GLU A 16 7.56 5.86 6.65
CA GLU A 16 8.39 6.97 7.12
C GLU A 16 7.59 8.06 7.87
N ASP A 17 7.45 9.25 7.29
CA ASP A 17 6.70 10.39 7.84
C ASP A 17 5.25 10.49 7.31
N ILE A 18 4.86 9.61 6.40
CA ILE A 18 3.51 9.49 5.85
C ILE A 18 2.72 8.48 6.69
N GLN A 19 1.63 8.96 7.31
CA GLN A 19 0.71 8.09 8.06
C GLN A 19 -0.73 8.34 7.60
N LEU A 20 -1.45 7.25 7.33
CA LEU A 20 -2.89 7.24 7.12
C LEU A 20 -3.54 6.36 8.18
N ASP A 21 -4.59 6.88 8.81
CA ASP A 21 -5.39 6.15 9.77
C ASP A 21 -6.64 5.58 9.09
N HIS A 22 -7.14 4.45 9.61
CA HIS A 22 -8.36 3.79 9.12
C HIS A 22 -8.34 3.48 7.61
N PHE A 23 -7.24 2.87 7.15
CA PHE A 23 -7.03 2.55 5.73
C PHE A 23 -7.54 1.13 5.38
N GLU A 24 -8.34 1.00 4.32
CA GLU A 24 -8.83 -0.30 3.84
C GLU A 24 -7.77 -1.01 3.00
N ILE A 25 -7.57 -2.30 3.26
CA ILE A 25 -6.68 -3.17 2.48
C ILE A 25 -7.43 -4.42 2.02
N GLU A 26 -6.94 -5.01 0.94
CA GLU A 26 -7.29 -6.37 0.55
C GLU A 26 -6.24 -7.34 1.10
N VAL A 27 -6.69 -8.35 1.84
CA VAL A 27 -5.84 -9.47 2.28
C VAL A 27 -6.15 -10.67 1.39
N GLY A 28 -5.16 -11.16 0.67
CA GLY A 28 -5.28 -12.27 -0.29
C GLY A 28 -3.94 -12.96 -0.55
N GLU A 29 -3.89 -13.85 -1.54
CA GLU A 29 -2.63 -14.50 -1.94
C GLU A 29 -1.66 -13.50 -2.61
N MET A 30 -0.38 -13.54 -2.20
CA MET A 30 0.70 -12.71 -2.75
C MET A 30 1.59 -13.50 -3.74
N ASN A 31 1.01 -14.33 -4.60
CA ASN A 31 1.75 -15.14 -5.57
C ASN A 31 1.96 -14.38 -6.89
N TYR A 32 2.79 -13.33 -6.85
CA TYR A 32 3.11 -12.51 -8.02
C TYR A 32 4.43 -12.88 -8.70
N GLY A 33 5.09 -13.97 -8.28
CA GLY A 33 6.41 -14.36 -8.78
C GLY A 33 7.55 -13.44 -8.33
N LEU A 34 7.29 -12.55 -7.36
CA LEU A 34 8.24 -11.63 -6.74
C LEU A 34 8.18 -11.79 -5.22
N GLU A 35 9.30 -11.58 -4.54
CA GLU A 35 9.35 -11.56 -3.07
C GLU A 35 8.85 -10.19 -2.57
N ILE A 36 7.54 -10.07 -2.41
CA ILE A 36 6.87 -8.87 -1.90
C ILE A 36 5.90 -9.24 -0.78
N ASN A 37 5.79 -8.36 0.22
CA ASN A 37 4.88 -8.55 1.36
C ASN A 37 3.49 -7.92 1.14
N GLY A 38 3.35 -7.09 0.11
CA GLY A 38 2.13 -6.38 -0.21
C GLY A 38 2.34 -5.38 -1.34
N ILE A 39 1.24 -4.81 -1.83
CA ILE A 39 1.22 -3.81 -2.88
C ILE A 39 0.62 -2.53 -2.31
N LEU A 40 1.29 -1.41 -2.51
CA LEU A 40 0.75 -0.09 -2.18
C LEU A 40 -0.03 0.44 -3.39
N GLY A 41 -1.34 0.60 -3.23
CA GLY A 41 -2.22 1.06 -4.30
C GLY A 41 -2.13 2.56 -4.56
N PHE A 42 -2.68 2.99 -5.70
CA PHE A 42 -2.80 4.40 -6.06
C PHE A 42 -3.74 5.18 -5.12
N ASP A 43 -4.67 4.50 -4.48
CA ASP A 43 -5.54 5.06 -3.45
C ASP A 43 -4.76 5.60 -2.24
N PHE A 44 -3.82 4.81 -1.69
CA PHE A 44 -2.89 5.29 -0.68
C PHE A 44 -2.12 6.50 -1.19
N MET A 45 -1.50 6.38 -2.36
CA MET A 45 -0.65 7.43 -2.93
C MET A 45 -1.41 8.75 -3.10
N ARG A 46 -2.65 8.68 -3.59
CA ARG A 46 -3.53 9.83 -3.77
C ARG A 46 -3.91 10.46 -2.43
N ILE A 47 -4.29 9.68 -1.43
CA ILE A 47 -4.73 10.20 -0.12
C ILE A 47 -3.54 10.81 0.63
N ALA A 48 -2.38 10.14 0.60
CA ALA A 48 -1.15 10.60 1.23
C ALA A 48 -0.47 11.78 0.49
N GLY A 49 -0.89 12.08 -0.75
CA GLY A 49 -0.29 13.15 -1.55
C GLY A 49 1.14 12.82 -1.99
N ILE A 50 1.38 11.57 -2.39
CA ILE A 50 2.69 11.07 -2.78
C ILE A 50 3.12 11.62 -4.15
N ILE A 51 4.39 12.01 -4.22
CA ILE A 51 5.15 12.21 -5.45
C ILE A 51 6.04 10.98 -5.63
N ILE A 52 5.98 10.34 -6.79
CA ILE A 52 6.86 9.22 -7.14
C ILE A 52 8.03 9.78 -7.93
N ASP A 53 9.24 9.69 -7.38
CA ASP A 53 10.47 10.00 -8.10
C ASP A 53 11.01 8.73 -8.76
N THR A 54 10.84 8.65 -10.07
CA THR A 54 11.27 7.48 -10.85
C THR A 54 12.76 7.47 -11.19
N GLU A 55 13.44 8.61 -11.08
CA GLU A 55 14.89 8.68 -11.29
C GLU A 55 15.63 8.13 -10.07
N MET A 56 15.17 8.51 -8.87
CA MET A 56 15.73 8.06 -7.60
C MET A 56 15.13 6.74 -7.09
N LEU A 57 13.99 6.31 -7.65
CA LEU A 57 13.18 5.18 -7.17
C LEU A 57 12.69 5.37 -5.73
N GLU A 58 12.25 6.59 -5.41
CA GLU A 58 11.79 7.00 -4.08
C GLU A 58 10.36 7.57 -4.12
N ILE A 59 9.75 7.68 -2.94
CA ILE A 59 8.50 8.40 -2.75
C ILE A 59 8.71 9.59 -1.82
N HIS A 60 8.02 10.68 -2.12
CA HIS A 60 8.05 11.89 -1.30
C HIS A 60 6.64 12.33 -0.97
N LYS A 61 6.48 12.98 0.18
CA LYS A 61 5.27 13.73 0.48
C LYS A 61 5.33 15.09 -0.22
N LYS A 62 4.19 15.55 -0.76
CA LYS A 62 4.06 16.92 -1.25
C LYS A 62 4.34 17.97 -0.16
#